data_AF-A0A934IQR6-F1
#
_entry.id   AF-A0A934IQR6-F1
#
_cell.length_a   1.000
_cell.length_b   1.000
_cell.length_c   1.000
_cell.angle_alpha   90.00
_cell.angle_beta   90.00
_cell.angle_gamma   90.00
#
_symmetry.space_group_name_H-M   'P 1'
#
loop_
_entity.id
_entity.type
_entity.pdbx_description
1 polymer ?
#
loop_
_entity_poly.entity_id
_entity_poly.type
_entity_poly.pdbx_seq_one_letter_code
_entity_poly.pdbx_strand_id
1 'polypeptide(L)' 'MRAIGIDVGGTFTDLVDCGLDGGAAEIHKVSRTPAAPSKGMLTGIAELCATVGVTRAEIGAVFHGTAIATTRVRRGG' A
#
# COMPACT_ATOMS: atom_id res chain seq x y z
N MET A 1 -16.48 3.88 6.26
CA MET A 1 -15.09 4.16 6.69
C MET A 1 -14.24 2.97 6.25
N ARG A 2 -13.16 3.21 5.51
CA ARG A 2 -12.27 2.16 4.98
C ARG A 2 -10.87 2.31 5.55
N ALA A 3 -10.13 1.21 5.58
CA ALA A 3 -8.72 1.22 5.97
C ALA A 3 -7.86 0.71 4.82
N ILE A 4 -6.70 1.34 4.60
CA ILE A 4 -5.72 0.86 3.62
C ILE A 4 -4.49 0.33 4.35
N GLY A 5 -4.14 -0.93 4.08
CA GLY A 5 -2.83 -1.50 4.41
C GLY A 5 -1.84 -1.27 3.28
N ILE A 6 -0.61 -0.90 3.60
CA ILE A 6 0.45 -0.65 2.63
C ILE A 6 1.69 -1.41 3.09
N ASP A 7 2.24 -2.26 2.23
CA ASP A 7 3.55 -2.88 2.44
C ASP A 7 4.54 -2.43 1.36
N VAL A 8 5.60 -1.75 1.78
CA VAL A 8 6.69 -1.36 0.90
C VAL A 8 7.78 -2.43 0.94
N GLY A 9 7.80 -3.28 -0.09
CA GLY A 9 8.76 -4.35 -0.29
C GLY A 9 9.94 -3.99 -1.22
N GLY A 10 10.63 -5.04 -1.69
CA GLY A 10 11.84 -4.92 -2.53
C GLY A 10 11.57 -4.45 -3.96
N THR A 11 10.56 -5.01 -4.62
CA THR A 11 10.25 -4.78 -6.06
C THR A 11 8.93 -4.03 -6.25
N PHE A 12 7.96 -4.27 -5.37
CA PHE A 12 6.63 -3.70 -5.44
C PHE A 12 6.27 -3.01 -4.12
N THR A 13 5.32 -2.09 -4.22
CA THR A 13 4.51 -1.62 -3.08
C THR A 13 3.14 -2.28 -3.21
N ASP A 14 2.77 -3.05 -2.21
CA ASP A 14 1.49 -3.73 -2.13
C ASP A 14 0.52 -2.86 -1.32
N LEU A 15 -0.67 -2.61 -1.85
CA LEU A 15 -1.75 -1.90 -1.17
C LEU A 15 -2.96 -2.82 -1.03
N VAL A 16 -3.62 -2.77 0.11
CA VAL A 16 -4.81 -3.56 0.40
C VAL A 16 -5.89 -2.64 0.93
N ASP A 17 -7.02 -2.54 0.24
CA ASP A 17 -8.21 -1.90 0.77
C ASP A 17 -9.05 -2.89 1.57
N CYS A 18 -9.42 -2.49 2.77
CA CYS A 18 -10.32 -3.22 3.64
C CYS A 18 -11.55 -2.35 3.92
N GLY A 19 -12.67 -2.67 3.26
CA GLY A 19 -13.98 -2.16 3.63
C GLY A 19 -14.43 -2.71 4.99
N LEU A 20 -14.92 -1.83 5.88
CA LEU A 20 -15.49 -2.23 7.17
C LEU A 20 -16.95 -2.71 7.06
N ASP A 21 -17.49 -2.75 5.84
CA ASP A 21 -18.84 -3.18 5.47
C ASP A 21 -18.93 -4.69 5.17
N GLY A 22 -17.84 -5.43 5.32
CA GLY A 22 -17.80 -6.88 5.06
C GLY A 22 -17.63 -7.23 3.58
N GLY A 23 -17.29 -6.26 2.73
CA GLY A 23 -16.90 -6.49 1.33
C GLY A 23 -15.59 -7.26 1.19
N ALA A 24 -15.33 -7.76 -0.02
CA ALA A 24 -14.06 -8.39 -0.36
C ALA A 24 -12.93 -7.35 -0.29
N ALA A 25 -11.76 -7.76 0.21
CA ALA A 25 -10.57 -6.92 0.20
C ALA A 25 -10.02 -6.81 -1.23
N GLU A 26 -9.64 -5.59 -1.63
CA GLU A 26 -9.03 -5.34 -2.94
C GLU A 26 -7.51 -5.19 -2.77
N ILE A 27 -6.74 -5.89 -3.59
CA ILE A 27 -5.27 -5.82 -3.58
C ILE A 27 -4.79 -5.11 -4.83
N HIS A 28 -4.02 -4.05 -4.66
CA HIS A 28 -3.41 -3.29 -5.74
C HIS A 28 -1.89 -3.27 -5.61
N LYS A 29 -1.19 -3.57 -6.70
CA LYS A 29 0.27 -3.61 -6.73
C LYS A 29 0.81 -2.49 -7.59
N VAL A 30 1.74 -1.72 -7.03
CA VAL A 30 2.42 -0.65 -7.77
C VAL A 30 3.91 -0.94 -7.83
N SER A 31 4.49 -0.76 -9.02
CA SER A 31 5.93 -0.83 -9.21
C SER A 31 6.65 0.12 -8.26
N ARG A 32 7.68 -0.37 -7.58
CA ARG A 32 8.42 0.46 -6.63
C ARG A 32 9.02 1.67 -7.34
N THR A 33 9.01 2.80 -6.64
CA THR A 33 9.74 4.01 -7.03
C THR A 33 10.89 4.22 -6.02
N PRO A 34 12.08 3.59 -6.19
CA PRO A 34 13.12 3.58 -5.16
C PRO A 34 13.62 4.98 -4.78
N ALA A 35 13.68 5.87 -5.78
CA ALA A 35 14.10 7.26 -5.58
C ALA A 35 13.04 8.13 -4.88
N ALA A 36 11.78 7.68 -4.82
CA ALA A 36 10.68 8.41 -4.19
C ALA A 36 9.57 7.44 -3.70
N PRO A 37 9.80 6.71 -2.59
CA PRO A 37 8.86 5.69 -2.09
C PRO A 37 7.49 6.27 -1.74
N SER A 38 7.47 7.47 -1.16
CA SER A 38 6.24 8.20 -0.83
C SER A 38 5.40 8.52 -2.06
N LYS A 39 6.03 8.80 -3.21
CA LYS A 39 5.33 9.07 -4.47
C LYS A 39 4.66 7.80 -5.01
N GLY A 40 5.38 6.67 -4.99
CA GLY A 40 4.81 5.37 -5.38
C GLY A 40 3.60 4.99 -4.53
N MET A 41 3.69 5.25 -3.22
CA MET A 41 2.57 5.03 -2.29
C MET A 41 1.35 5.90 -2.61
N LEU A 42 1.54 7.21 -2.81
CA LEU A 42 0.44 8.13 -3.12
C LEU A 42 -0.23 7.82 -4.47
N THR A 43 0.56 7.41 -5.47
CA THR A 43 0.05 6.93 -6.75
C THR A 43 -0.79 5.67 -6.55
N GLY A 44 -0.29 4.69 -5.80
CA GLY A 44 -1.03 3.46 -5.54
C GLY A 44 -2.33 3.67 -4.78
N ILE A 45 -2.37 4.58 -3.81
CA ILE A 45 -3.63 4.94 -3.12
C ILE A 45 -4.62 5.54 -4.12
N ALA A 46 -4.16 6.42 -5.02
CA ALA A 46 -5.01 7.04 -6.03
C ALA A 46 -5.61 6.00 -6.99
N GLU A 47 -4.78 5.08 -7.47
CA GLU A 47 -5.20 3.99 -8.36
C GLU A 47 -6.17 3.03 -7.67
N LEU A 48 -5.86 2.59 -6.45
CA LEU A 48 -6.74 1.73 -5.66
C LEU A 48 -8.10 2.37 -5.39
N CYS A 49 -8.14 3.67 -5.06
CA CYS A 49 -9.40 4.41 -4.91
C CYS A 49 -10.23 4.40 -6.21
N ALA A 50 -9.58 4.59 -7.36
CA ALA A 50 -10.25 4.58 -8.66
C ALA A 50 -10.78 3.18 -9.02
N THR A 51 -10.00 2.11 -8.73
CA THR A 51 -10.41 0.71 -8.95
C THR A 51 -11.64 0.34 -8.12
N VAL A 52 -11.64 0.72 -6.85
CA VAL A 52 -12.71 0.38 -5.89
C VAL A 52 -13.91 1.33 -6.00
N GLY A 53 -13.77 2.44 -6.72
CA GLY A 53 -14.84 3.43 -6.91
C GLY A 53 -15.11 4.28 -5.67
N VAL A 54 -14.08 4.56 -4.86
CA VAL A 54 -14.20 5.37 -3.64
C VAL A 54 -13.39 6.64 -3.68
N THR A 55 -13.80 7.60 -2.86
CA THR A 55 -13.07 8.85 -2.66
C THR A 55 -12.04 8.71 -1.53
N ARG A 56 -11.01 9.55 -1.58
CA ARG A 56 -9.98 9.59 -0.51
C ARG A 56 -10.56 9.95 0.86
N ALA A 57 -11.69 10.66 0.90
CA ALA A 57 -12.36 11.06 2.14
C ALA A 57 -12.98 9.87 2.88
N GLU A 58 -13.20 8.75 2.20
CA GLU A 58 -13.77 7.53 2.80
C GLU A 58 -12.70 6.67 3.51
N ILE A 59 -11.42 6.95 3.26
CA ILE A 59 -10.28 6.33 3.94
C ILE A 59 -10.15 6.97 5.33
N GLY A 60 -10.50 6.22 6.36
CA GLY A 60 -10.40 6.66 7.75
C GLY A 60 -9.07 6.32 8.41
N ALA A 61 -8.31 5.38 7.85
CA ALA A 61 -7.03 4.95 8.39
C ALA A 61 -6.10 4.42 7.30
N VAL A 62 -4.79 4.62 7.49
CA VAL A 62 -3.73 4.05 6.64
C VAL A 62 -2.71 3.39 7.55
N PHE A 63 -2.43 2.11 7.30
CA PHE A 63 -1.41 1.32 7.99
C PHE A 63 -0.23 1.12 7.05
N HIS A 64 0.96 1.57 7.44
CA HIS A 64 2.17 1.48 6.63
C HIS A 64 3.17 0.51 7.27
N GLY A 65 3.37 -0.65 6.65
CA GLY A 65 4.45 -1.58 6.92
C GLY A 65 5.54 -1.49 5.86
N THR A 66 6.78 -1.84 6.21
CA THR A 66 7.85 -1.98 5.23
C THR A 66 8.72 -3.19 5.53
N ALA A 67 8.94 -4.02 4.51
CA ALA A 67 9.88 -5.13 4.56
C ALA A 67 11.34 -4.73 4.23
N ILE A 68 11.61 -3.45 3.92
CA ILE A 68 12.96 -2.96 3.60
C ILE A 68 13.90 -3.09 4.82
N ALA A 69 13.38 -3.00 6.04
CA ALA A 69 14.17 -3.14 7.26
C ALA A 69 14.74 -4.55 7.47
N THR A 70 14.01 -5.60 7.06
CA THR A 70 14.37 -6.99 7.36
C THR A 70 15.37 -7.59 6.37
N THR A 71 15.43 -7.08 5.14
CA THR A 71 16.30 -7.63 4.10
C THR A 71 17.77 -7.24 4.24
N ARG A 72 18.11 -6.25 5.07
CA ARG A 72 19.50 -5.79 5.26
C ARG A 72 20.33 -6.68 6.20
N VAL A 73 19.70 -7.59 6.95
CA VAL A 73 20.41 -8.51 7.87
C VAL A 73 21.04 -9.72 7.17
N ARG A 74 20.77 -9.96 5.87
CA ARG A 74 21.33 -11.10 5.11
C ARG A 74 22.39 -10.69 4.08
N ARG A 75 23.32 -9.80 4.47
CA ARG A 75 24.63 -9.56 3.81
C ARG A 75 25.65 -9.02 4.82
N GLY A 76 25.79 -9.70 5.95
CA GLY A 76 26.80 -9.42 6.97
C GLY A 76 27.09 -10.71 7.73
N GLY A 77 28.13 -11.43 7.30
CA GLY A 77 28.52 -12.76 7.74
C GLY A 77 29.22 -13.47 6.60
#